data_AF-A0A0T7Z830-F1
#
_entry.id   AF-A0A0T7Z830-F1
#
_cell.length_a   1.000
_cell.length_b   1.000
_cell.length_c   1.000
_cell.angle_alpha   90.00
_cell.angle_beta   90.00
_cell.angle_gamma   90.00
#
_symmetry.space_group_name_H-M   'P 1'
#
loop_
_entity.id
_entity.type
_entity.pdbx_description
1 polymer ?
#
loop_
_entity_poly.entity_id
_entity_poly.type
_entity_poly.pdbx_seq_one_letter_code
_entity_poly.pdbx_strand_id
1 'polypeptide(L)' 'MSKHPHYELLNLIGYGLAKFAKLFIKEFQYSSKSEFYRYVVSLGIAETTGVVKNRMDLFDPVNRK' A
#
# COMPACT_ATOMS: atom_id res chain seq x y z
N MET A 1 -1.92 -21.72 1.14
CA MET A 1 -1.34 -20.57 0.41
C MET A 1 -0.20 -20.01 1.25
N SER A 2 0.98 -19.82 0.66
CA SER A 2 2.08 -19.12 1.34
C SER A 2 1.75 -17.63 1.45
N LYS A 3 2.11 -17.00 2.57
CA LYS A 3 2.04 -15.54 2.69
C LYS A 3 3.01 -14.91 1.68
N HIS A 4 2.67 -13.72 1.18
CA HIS A 4 3.57 -12.93 0.35
C HIS A 4 4.91 -12.71 1.09
N PRO A 5 6.08 -12.74 0.42
CA PRO A 5 7.39 -12.58 1.08
C PRO A 5 7.48 -11.33 1.98
N HIS A 6 6.92 -10.21 1.50
CA HIS A 6 6.85 -8.95 2.23
C HIS A 6 5.52 -8.72 2.98
N TYR A 7 4.86 -9.78 3.47
CA TYR A 7 3.51 -9.69 4.03
C TYR A 7 3.34 -8.59 5.11
N GLU A 8 4.21 -8.57 6.12
CA GLU A 8 4.13 -7.59 7.22
C GLU A 8 4.42 -6.16 6.75
N LEU A 9 5.43 -5.98 5.89
CA LEU A 9 5.75 -4.68 5.31
C LEU A 9 4.59 -4.14 4.46
N LEU A 10 4.00 -4.99 3.63
CA LEU A 10 2.84 -4.65 2.82
C LEU A 10 1.62 -4.30 3.68
N ASN A 11 1.44 -4.98 4.81
CA ASN A 11 0.37 -4.65 5.75
C ASN A 11 0.60 -3.29 6.42
N LEU A 12 1.84 -2.99 6.81
CA LEU A 12 2.19 -1.69 7.37
C LEU A 12 1.95 -0.55 6.37
N ILE A 13 2.40 -0.74 5.12
CA ILE A 13 2.14 0.20 4.02
C ILE A 13 0.63 0.34 3.78
N GLY A 14 -0.10 -0.76 3.73
CA GLY A 14 -1.56 -0.77 3.56
C GLY A 14 -2.29 0.00 4.66
N TYR A 15 -1.91 -0.22 5.92
CA TYR A 15 -2.45 0.51 7.06
C TYR A 15 -2.15 2.01 6.98
N GLY A 16 -0.91 2.38 6.65
CA GLY A 16 -0.53 3.79 6.46
C GLY A 16 -1.34 4.47 5.37
N LEU A 17 -1.53 3.79 4.24
CA LEU A 17 -2.35 4.26 3.11
C LEU A 17 -3.83 4.42 3.50
N ALA A 18 -4.39 3.47 4.25
CA ALA A 18 -5.78 3.50 4.67
C ALA A 18 -6.04 4.62 5.69
N LYS A 19 -5.14 4.79 6.67
CA LYS A 19 -5.33 5.74 7.78
C LYS A 19 -5.00 7.18 7.42
N PHE A 20 -3.94 7.41 6.64
CA PHE A 20 -3.40 8.76 6.41
C PHE A 20 -3.48 9.20 4.94
N ALA A 21 -3.79 8.29 4.02
CA ALA A 21 -4.02 8.57 2.61
C ALA A 21 -2.97 9.50 1.96
N LYS A 22 -3.34 10.75 1.66
CA LYS A 22 -2.45 11.73 1.02
C LYS A 22 -1.30 12.19 1.91
N LEU A 23 -1.48 12.20 3.24
CA LEU A 23 -0.42 12.58 4.17
C LEU A 23 0.70 11.53 4.16
N PHE A 24 0.34 10.23 4.15
CA PHE A 24 1.32 9.15 4.10
C PHE A 24 2.25 9.26 2.88
N ILE A 25 1.67 9.42 1.68
CA ILE A 25 2.46 9.44 0.44
C ILE A 25 3.32 10.70 0.29
N LYS A 26 2.95 11.80 0.98
CA LYS A 26 3.72 13.05 0.98
C LYS A 26 5.05 12.91 1.73
N GLU A 27 5.11 12.07 2.75
CA GLU A 27 6.37 11.75 3.45
C GLU A 27 7.40 11.08 2.51
N PHE A 28 6.93 10.51 1.40
CA PHE A 28 7.75 9.93 0.34
C PHE A 28 7.87 10.84 -0.89
N GLN A 29 7.50 12.13 -0.75
CA GLN A 29 7.56 13.13 -1.82
C GLN A 29 6.69 12.83 -3.05
N TYR A 30 5.62 12.04 -2.90
CA TYR A 30 4.68 11.74 -4.00
C TYR A 30 3.40 12.57 -3.94
N SER A 31 2.89 12.93 -5.13
CA SER A 31 1.69 13.75 -5.28
C SER A 31 0.41 12.93 -5.41
N SER A 32 0.54 11.66 -5.82
CA SER A 32 -0.57 10.74 -6.03
C SER A 32 -0.30 9.34 -5.49
N LYS A 33 -1.36 8.64 -5.06
CA LYS A 33 -1.26 7.23 -4.61
C LYS A 33 -0.69 6.34 -5.73
N SER A 34 -1.04 6.61 -6.98
CA SER A 34 -0.56 5.85 -8.14
C SER A 34 0.95 5.95 -8.32
N GLU A 35 1.56 7.12 -8.07
CA GLU A 35 3.03 7.28 -8.07
C GLU A 35 3.68 6.48 -6.94
N PHE A 36 3.14 6.60 -5.73
CA PHE A 36 3.61 5.82 -4.59
C PHE A 36 3.49 4.31 -4.82
N TYR A 37 2.40 3.81 -5.42
CA TYR A 37 2.26 2.40 -5.73
C TYR A 37 3.31 1.92 -6.74
N ARG A 38 3.59 2.71 -7.78
CA ARG A 38 4.65 2.39 -8.74
C ARG A 38 6.02 2.38 -8.08
N TYR A 39 6.26 3.28 -7.12
CA TYR A 39 7.49 3.27 -6.32
C TYR A 39 7.66 1.97 -5.53
N VAL A 40 6.63 1.54 -4.79
CA VAL A 40 6.67 0.27 -4.04
C VAL A 40 6.95 -0.93 -4.96
N VAL A 41 6.39 -0.93 -6.17
CA VAL A 41 6.67 -1.96 -7.20
C VAL A 41 8.12 -1.85 -7.70
N SER A 42 8.64 -0.64 -7.96
CA SER A 42 10.01 -0.44 -8.41
C SER A 42 11.07 -0.89 -7.39
N LEU A 43 10.72 -0.93 -6.10
CA LEU A 43 11.55 -1.48 -5.04
C LEU A 43 11.51 -3.01 -4.95
N GLY A 44 10.68 -3.68 -5.75
CA GLY A 44 10.46 -5.13 -5.68
C GLY A 44 9.66 -5.60 -4.46
N ILE A 45 9.04 -4.68 -3.70
CA ILE A 45 8.25 -5.01 -2.50
C ILE A 45 6.88 -5.63 -2.87
N ALA A 46 6.36 -5.30 -4.05
CA ALA A 46 5.11 -5.82 -4.60
C ALA A 46 5.26 -6.10 -6.09
N GLU A 47 4.56 -7.12 -6.59
CA GLU A 47 4.60 -7.49 -8.01
C GLU A 47 3.78 -6.53 -8.89
N THR A 48 2.72 -5.95 -8.33
CA THR A 48 1.86 -4.99 -9.06
C THR A 48 1.33 -3.90 -8.13
N THR A 49 0.89 -2.78 -8.71
CA THR A 49 0.21 -1.71 -7.97
C THR A 49 -1.11 -2.20 -7.34
N GLY A 50 -1.74 -3.21 -7.93
CA GLY A 50 -2.93 -3.87 -7.39
C GLY A 50 -2.66 -4.58 -6.05
N VAL A 51 -1.49 -5.19 -5.87
CA VAL A 51 -1.11 -5.81 -4.58
C VAL A 51 -1.03 -4.77 -3.47
N VAL A 52 -0.45 -3.59 -3.74
CA VAL A 52 -0.38 -2.48 -2.79
C VAL A 52 -1.77 -1.93 -2.48
N LYS A 53 -2.60 -1.71 -3.52
CA LYS A 53 -3.98 -1.25 -3.36
C LYS A 53 -4.82 -2.22 -2.51
N ASN A 54 -4.72 -3.52 -2.76
CA ASN A 54 -5.46 -4.54 -2.00
C ASN A 54 -5.09 -4.53 -0.51
N ARG A 55 -3.84 -4.20 -0.18
CA ARG A 55 -3.41 -4.06 1.23
C ARG A 55 -4.03 -2.83 1.86
N MET A 56 -4.09 -1.70 1.17
CA MET A 56 -4.84 -0.53 1.64
C MET A 56 -6.32 -0.87 1.85
N ASP A 57 -6.95 -1.50 0.86
CA ASP A 57 -8.39 -1.84 0.90
C ASP A 57 -8.72 -2.77 2.08
N LEU A 58 -7.81 -3.67 2.47
CA LEU A 58 -7.95 -4.57 3.64
C LEU A 58 -8.07 -3.81 4.99
N PHE A 59 -7.43 -2.64 5.09
CA PHE A 59 -7.43 -1.82 6.31
C PHE A 59 -8.41 -0.65 6.24
N ASP A 60 -9.05 -0.42 5.09
CA ASP A 60 -10.06 0.63 4.93
C ASP A 60 -11.37 0.23 5.62
N PRO A 61 -11.86 1.01 6.62
CA PRO A 61 -13.11 0.73 7.31
C PRO A 61 -14.33 0.66 6.38
N VAL A 62 -14.32 1.41 5.27
CA VAL A 62 -15.43 1.42 4.30
C VAL A 62 -15.59 0.05 3.61
N ASN A 63 -14.50 -0.71 3.53
CA ASN A 63 -14.48 -2.03 2.88
C ASN A 63 -14.66 -3.19 3.87
N ARG A 64 -14.82 -2.93 5.18
CA ARG A 64 -15.20 -3.93 6.18
C ARG A 64 -16.72 -4.00 6.26
N LYS A 65 -17.32 -4.97 5.57
CA LYS A 65 -18.69 -5.43 5.86
C LYS A 65 -18.73 -6.26 7.13
#